data_AF-A0A0D7PKX8-F1
#
_entry.id   AF-A0A0D7PKX8-F1
#
_cell.length_a   1.000
_cell.length_b   1.000
_cell.length_c   1.000
_cell.angle_alpha   90.00
_cell.angle_beta   90.00
_cell.angle_gamma   90.00
#
_symmetry.space_group_name_H-M   'P 1'
#
loop_
_entity.id
_entity.type
_entity.pdbx_description
1 polymer ?
#
loop_
_entity_poly.entity_id
_entity_poly.type
_entity_poly.pdbx_seq_one_letter_code
_entity_poly.pdbx_strand_id
1 'polypeptide(L)'
;MPAFWTFPLLIVLSGCNAKPECDSIETRGAVLEIVSDDHRNPLLNFAEKNSTAKPNLENTKPLYLLGERIVTTSTSPDKRTLQCSGAISVSVGDIKASKELDFTVQQSPDGKISVSVIPFQF
;
A
#
# COMPACT_ATOMS: atom_id res chain seq x y z
N MET A 1 28.94 -53.50 -7.46
CA MET A 1 28.87 -52.44 -6.45
C MET A 1 29.22 -51.11 -7.11
N PRO A 2 28.30 -50.15 -7.26
CA PRO A 2 28.68 -48.76 -7.45
C PRO A 2 28.23 -47.91 -6.25
N ALA A 3 29.17 -47.13 -5.73
CA ALA A 3 28.97 -46.18 -4.65
C ALA A 3 28.25 -44.94 -5.20
N PHE A 4 27.04 -44.67 -4.69
CA PHE A 4 26.32 -43.43 -4.95
C PHE A 4 26.77 -42.38 -3.93
N TRP A 5 27.59 -41.45 -4.39
CA TRP A 5 28.04 -40.28 -3.63
C TRP A 5 26.97 -39.20 -3.72
N THR A 6 26.20 -38.98 -2.66
CA THR A 6 25.24 -37.87 -2.57
C THR A 6 25.96 -36.60 -2.11
N PHE A 7 26.13 -35.64 -3.01
CA PHE A 7 26.45 -34.26 -2.66
C PHE A 7 25.15 -33.55 -2.21
N PRO A 8 25.08 -32.99 -1.00
CA PRO A 8 23.94 -32.19 -0.60
C PRO A 8 23.94 -30.89 -1.42
N LEU A 9 22.96 -30.76 -2.32
CA LEU A 9 22.68 -29.52 -3.03
C LEU A 9 22.18 -28.49 -2.01
N LEU A 10 23.09 -27.70 -1.45
CA LEU A 10 22.75 -26.51 -0.66
C LEU A 10 22.11 -25.51 -1.61
N ILE A 11 20.78 -25.53 -1.71
CA ILE A 11 19.99 -24.49 -2.36
C ILE A 11 20.11 -23.26 -1.47
N VAL A 12 21.13 -22.44 -1.73
CA VAL A 12 21.22 -21.10 -1.18
C VAL A 12 20.15 -20.29 -1.90
N LEU A 13 18.99 -20.13 -1.27
CA LEU A 13 18.03 -19.09 -1.61
C LEU A 13 18.75 -17.75 -1.40
N SER A 14 19.48 -17.33 -2.42
CA SER A 14 20.02 -15.97 -2.49
C SER A 14 18.81 -15.06 -2.49
N GLY A 15 18.56 -14.45 -1.32
CA GLY A 15 17.51 -13.47 -1.15
C GLY A 15 17.64 -12.44 -2.25
N CYS A 16 16.58 -12.29 -3.02
CA CYS A 16 16.45 -11.22 -3.99
C CYS A 16 16.81 -9.93 -3.26
N ASN A 17 17.74 -9.14 -3.80
CA ASN A 17 18.00 -7.78 -3.33
C ASN A 17 16.73 -6.97 -3.59
N ALA A 18 15.72 -7.13 -2.73
CA ALA A 18 14.45 -6.44 -2.84
C ALA A 18 14.79 -4.96 -2.66
N LYS A 19 14.63 -4.17 -3.70
CA LYS A 19 14.72 -2.72 -3.61
C LYS A 19 13.32 -2.22 -3.21
N PRO A 20 13.18 -1.19 -2.35
CA PRO A 20 11.87 -0.61 -2.11
C PRO A 20 11.31 -0.08 -3.43
N GLU A 21 10.01 -0.27 -3.65
CA GLU A 21 9.30 0.20 -4.82
C GLU A 21 7.93 0.75 -4.42
N CYS A 22 7.64 2.00 -4.82
CA CYS A 22 6.36 2.66 -4.52
C CYS A 22 5.16 1.89 -5.08
N ASP A 23 5.34 1.18 -6.20
CA ASP A 23 4.27 0.52 -6.94
C ASP A 23 4.22 -1.01 -6.74
N SER A 24 5.00 -1.52 -5.77
CA SER A 24 4.97 -2.94 -5.41
C SER A 24 3.64 -3.34 -4.79
N ILE A 25 3.25 -4.61 -4.98
CA ILE A 25 2.02 -5.17 -4.39
C ILE A 25 2.01 -5.02 -2.86
N GLU A 26 3.17 -5.22 -2.22
CA GLU A 26 3.35 -5.05 -0.77
C GLU A 26 3.07 -3.61 -0.33
N THR A 27 3.62 -2.63 -1.06
CA THR A 27 3.40 -1.21 -0.76
C THR A 27 1.95 -0.81 -1.00
N ARG A 28 1.36 -1.21 -2.12
CA ARG A 28 -0.06 -0.95 -2.42
C ARG A 28 -0.98 -1.51 -1.34
N GLY A 29 -0.72 -2.74 -0.90
CA GLY A 29 -1.46 -3.40 0.19
C GLY A 29 -1.34 -2.64 1.50
N ALA A 30 -0.12 -2.26 1.90
CA ALA A 30 0.12 -1.52 3.12
C ALA A 30 -0.52 -0.12 3.10
N VAL A 31 -0.47 0.62 1.98
CA VAL A 31 -1.18 1.91 1.84
C VAL A 31 -2.68 1.72 2.02
N LEU A 32 -3.27 0.71 1.38
CA LEU A 32 -4.69 0.43 1.49
C LEU A 32 -5.08 0.09 2.93
N GLU A 33 -4.32 -0.78 3.60
CA GLU A 33 -4.54 -1.18 5.01
C GLU A 33 -4.48 0.04 5.94
N ILE A 34 -3.42 0.85 5.85
CA ILE A 34 -3.25 2.06 6.68
C ILE A 34 -4.42 3.02 6.50
N VAL A 35 -4.87 3.24 5.26
CA VAL A 35 -5.96 4.18 4.96
C VAL A 35 -7.32 3.62 5.35
N SER A 36 -7.54 2.30 5.20
CA SER A 36 -8.80 1.66 5.58
C SER A 36 -8.99 1.52 7.08
N ASP A 37 -7.88 1.35 7.82
CA ASP A 37 -7.89 1.19 9.28
C ASP A 37 -8.00 2.53 10.03
N ASP A 38 -7.82 3.66 9.35
CA ASP A 38 -8.03 4.98 9.96
C ASP A 38 -9.52 5.26 10.18
N HIS A 39 -9.99 5.05 11.40
CA HIS A 39 -11.37 5.38 11.81
C HIS A 39 -11.72 6.87 11.74
N ARG A 40 -10.73 7.76 11.60
CA ARG A 40 -10.93 9.21 11.43
C ARG A 40 -10.65 9.66 10.00
N ASN A 41 -10.66 8.72 9.05
CA ASN A 41 -10.40 8.99 7.65
C ASN A 41 -11.36 10.07 7.10
N PRO A 42 -10.84 11.25 6.70
CA PRO A 42 -11.71 12.34 6.29
C PRO A 42 -12.33 12.14 4.89
N LEU A 43 -11.74 11.27 4.05
CA LEU A 43 -12.36 10.84 2.78
C LEU A 43 -13.60 9.99 3.06
N LEU A 44 -13.50 9.05 4.00
CA LEU A 44 -14.63 8.22 4.43
C LEU A 44 -15.73 9.08 5.03
N ASN A 45 -15.38 9.94 5.98
CA ASN A 45 -16.34 10.84 6.64
C ASN A 45 -17.06 11.74 5.62
N PHE A 46 -16.35 12.22 4.60
CA PHE A 46 -16.97 12.97 3.51
C PHE A 46 -17.94 12.10 2.72
N ALA A 47 -17.53 10.89 2.32
CA ALA A 47 -18.39 10.00 1.53
C ALA A 47 -19.66 9.61 2.30
N GLU A 48 -19.55 9.20 3.56
CA GLU A 48 -20.67 8.84 4.43
C GLU A 48 -21.64 10.02 4.63
N LYS A 49 -21.12 11.22 4.91
CA LYS A 49 -21.95 12.40 5.16
C LYS A 49 -22.74 12.85 3.93
N ASN A 50 -22.21 12.64 2.74
CA ASN A 50 -22.84 13.07 1.49
C ASN A 50 -23.67 11.96 0.82
N SER A 51 -23.57 10.72 1.31
CA SER A 51 -24.30 9.58 0.74
C SER A 51 -25.78 9.72 1.01
N THR A 52 -26.60 9.55 -0.03
CA THR A 52 -28.07 9.57 0.07
C THR A 52 -28.69 8.20 -0.18
N ALA A 53 -27.87 7.22 -0.54
CA ALA A 53 -28.29 5.85 -0.74
C ALA A 53 -28.92 5.26 0.53
N LYS A 54 -30.00 4.48 0.35
CA LYS A 54 -30.58 3.71 1.44
C LYS A 54 -29.56 2.69 1.95
N PRO A 55 -29.32 2.60 3.27
CA PRO A 55 -28.38 1.62 3.83
C PRO A 55 -28.80 0.20 3.45
N ASN A 56 -27.88 -0.52 2.83
CA ASN A 56 -27.94 -1.96 2.56
C ASN A 56 -26.54 -2.52 2.88
N LEU A 57 -26.46 -3.82 3.19
CA LEU A 57 -25.22 -4.51 3.54
C LEU A 57 -24.05 -4.23 2.57
N GLU A 58 -24.32 -4.06 1.27
CA GLU A 58 -23.33 -3.84 0.21
C GLU A 58 -22.82 -2.40 0.13
N ASN A 59 -23.70 -1.42 0.32
CA ASN A 59 -23.41 0.01 0.19
C ASN A 59 -23.06 0.69 1.52
N THR A 60 -23.21 0.00 2.65
CA THR A 60 -22.73 0.47 3.96
C THR A 60 -21.24 0.15 4.15
N LYS A 61 -20.69 -0.83 3.42
CA LYS A 61 -19.27 -1.15 3.50
C LYS A 61 -18.46 -0.21 2.61
N PRO A 62 -17.47 0.53 3.15
CA PRO A 62 -16.63 1.39 2.34
C PRO A 62 -15.74 0.56 1.42
N LEU A 63 -15.70 0.95 0.14
CA LEU A 63 -14.79 0.37 -0.84
C LEU A 63 -13.62 1.32 -1.09
N TYR A 64 -12.44 0.94 -0.63
CA TYR A 64 -11.19 1.65 -0.88
C TYR A 64 -10.51 1.15 -2.14
N LEU A 65 -10.08 2.07 -2.99
CA LEU A 65 -9.33 1.76 -4.21
C LEU A 65 -8.14 2.71 -4.34
N LEU A 66 -6.96 2.14 -4.54
CA LEU A 66 -5.74 2.88 -4.87
C LEU A 66 -5.66 3.02 -6.40
N GLY A 67 -5.30 4.22 -6.84
CA GLY A 67 -5.14 4.55 -8.25
C GLY A 67 -4.07 3.70 -8.91
N GLU A 68 -4.22 3.47 -10.21
CA GLU A 68 -3.25 2.70 -10.99
C GLU A 68 -1.88 3.38 -11.07
N ARG A 69 -1.87 4.71 -11.07
CA ARG A 69 -0.64 5.49 -11.17
C ARG A 69 -0.12 5.86 -9.79
N ILE A 70 1.03 5.30 -9.45
CA ILE A 70 1.85 5.69 -8.31
C ILE A 70 3.18 6.20 -8.86
N VAL A 71 3.65 7.35 -8.36
CA VAL A 71 4.90 7.98 -8.80
C VAL A 71 5.87 8.09 -7.64
N THR A 72 7.15 7.81 -7.89
CA THR A 72 8.22 8.15 -6.97
C THR A 72 8.58 9.62 -7.13
N THR A 73 8.38 10.41 -6.08
CA THR A 73 8.66 11.85 -6.08
C THR A 73 10.09 12.15 -5.63
N SER A 74 10.66 11.32 -4.75
CA SER A 74 12.05 11.46 -4.30
C SER A 74 12.61 10.11 -3.82
N THR A 75 13.94 10.01 -3.78
CA THR A 75 14.68 8.85 -3.30
C THR A 75 15.84 9.32 -2.44
N SER A 76 16.02 8.71 -1.27
CA SER A 76 17.15 9.00 -0.39
C SER A 76 18.48 8.57 -1.00
N PRO A 77 19.62 9.17 -0.58
CA PRO A 77 20.94 8.82 -1.11
C PRO A 77 21.31 7.35 -0.93
N ASP A 78 20.84 6.72 0.16
CA ASP A 78 21.05 5.30 0.46
C ASP A 78 20.09 4.36 -0.29
N LYS A 79 19.16 4.92 -1.10
CA LYS A 79 18.13 4.21 -1.87
C LYS A 79 17.20 3.32 -1.04
N ARG A 80 17.14 3.53 0.27
CA ARG A 80 16.28 2.78 1.20
C ARG A 80 14.97 3.49 1.51
N THR A 81 14.88 4.79 1.26
CA THR A 81 13.67 5.59 1.49
C THR A 81 13.19 6.19 0.19
N LEU A 82 11.93 5.94 -0.15
CA LEU A 82 11.24 6.57 -1.27
C LEU A 82 10.13 7.48 -0.74
N GLN A 83 10.00 8.65 -1.36
CA GLN A 83 8.78 9.46 -1.28
C GLN A 83 7.94 9.13 -2.51
N CYS A 84 6.67 8.88 -2.30
CA CYS A 84 5.74 8.41 -3.31
C CYS A 84 4.45 9.25 -3.26
N SER A 85 3.83 9.46 -4.42
CA SER A 85 2.50 10.04 -4.53
C SER A 85 1.60 9.10 -5.32
N GLY A 86 0.33 9.01 -4.93
CA GLY A 86 -0.70 8.25 -5.61
C GLY A 86 -2.09 8.81 -5.32
N ALA A 87 -3.11 8.32 -6.02
CA ALA A 87 -4.50 8.67 -5.72
C ALA A 87 -5.16 7.56 -4.91
N ILE A 88 -5.99 7.90 -3.94
CA ILE A 88 -6.90 6.96 -3.27
C ILE A 88 -8.34 7.44 -3.38
N SER A 89 -9.25 6.49 -3.46
CA SER A 89 -10.67 6.75 -3.45
C SER A 89 -11.39 5.84 -2.47
N VAL A 90 -12.49 6.35 -1.91
CA VAL A 90 -13.43 5.59 -1.11
C VAL A 90 -14.82 5.78 -1.69
N SER A 91 -15.58 4.69 -1.77
CA SER A 91 -16.97 4.71 -2.22
C SER A 91 -17.89 4.22 -1.10
N VAL A 92 -18.95 4.99 -0.83
CA VAL A 92 -20.00 4.65 0.14
C VAL A 92 -21.35 5.01 -0.48
N GLY A 93 -22.21 4.01 -0.68
CA GLY A 93 -23.47 4.18 -1.39
C GLY A 93 -23.29 4.74 -2.80
N ASP A 94 -23.90 5.89 -3.05
CA ASP A 94 -23.88 6.64 -4.31
C ASP A 94 -22.73 7.65 -4.42
N ILE A 95 -21.89 7.76 -3.38
CA ILE A 95 -20.80 8.74 -3.32
C ILE A 95 -19.45 8.06 -3.47
N LYS A 96 -18.61 8.66 -4.31
CA LYS A 96 -17.18 8.38 -4.40
C LYS A 96 -16.40 9.65 -4.07
N ALA A 97 -15.53 9.57 -3.07
CA ALA A 97 -14.57 10.61 -2.75
C ALA A 97 -13.17 10.16 -3.21
N SER A 98 -12.34 11.09 -3.68
CA SER A 98 -11.00 10.77 -4.18
C SER A 98 -10.03 11.90 -3.88
N LYS A 99 -8.78 11.56 -3.58
CA LYS A 99 -7.72 12.52 -3.29
C LYS A 99 -6.34 11.96 -3.60
N GLU A 100 -5.40 12.85 -3.85
CA GLU A 100 -3.99 12.52 -3.86
C GLU A 100 -3.50 12.30 -2.42
N LEU A 101 -2.62 11.32 -2.25
CA LEU A 101 -1.97 11.01 -1.00
C LEU A 101 -0.47 10.88 -1.24
N ASP A 102 0.30 11.44 -0.32
CA ASP A 102 1.74 11.26 -0.27
C ASP A 102 2.06 10.21 0.78
N PHE A 103 3.04 9.35 0.50
CA PHE A 103 3.46 8.32 1.41
C PHE A 103 4.95 8.03 1.28
N THR A 104 5.55 7.57 2.38
CA THR A 104 6.95 7.18 2.43
C THR A 104 7.06 5.66 2.47
N VAL A 105 7.95 5.11 1.66
CA VAL A 105 8.34 3.69 1.70
C VAL A 105 9.76 3.62 2.22
N GLN A 106 9.98 2.90 3.31
CA GLN A 106 11.28 2.69 3.92
C GLN A 106 11.63 1.22 3.95
N GLN A 107 12.87 0.90 3.60
CA GLN A 107 13.43 -0.44 3.75
C GLN A 107 14.47 -0.45 4.86
N SER A 108 14.26 -1.31 5.86
CA SER A 108 15.22 -1.52 6.93
C SER A 108 16.39 -2.43 6.49
N PRO A 109 17.51 -2.45 7.24
CA PRO A 109 18.70 -3.23 6.87
C PRO A 109 18.48 -4.75 6.75
N ASP A 110 17.43 -5.26 7.39
CA ASP A 110 16.95 -6.66 7.32
C ASP A 110 16.07 -6.92 6.08
N GLY A 111 15.85 -5.92 5.23
CA GLY A 111 15.06 -6.01 4.01
C GLY A 111 13.56 -5.76 4.19
N LYS A 112 13.08 -5.58 5.43
CA LYS A 112 11.66 -5.34 5.71
C LYS A 112 11.22 -3.96 5.20
N ILE A 113 10.04 -3.92 4.59
CA ILE A 113 9.40 -2.69 4.12
C ILE A 113 8.47 -2.13 5.21
N SER A 114 8.52 -0.82 5.40
CA SER A 114 7.57 -0.05 6.20
C SER A 114 7.00 1.09 5.37
N VAL A 115 5.69 1.30 5.44
CA VAL A 115 4.99 2.36 4.72
C VAL A 115 4.40 3.33 5.75
N SER A 116 4.50 4.63 5.48
CA SER A 116 3.80 5.65 6.24
C SER A 116 3.05 6.59 5.30
N VAL A 117 1.77 6.82 5.57
CA VAL A 117 0.91 7.70 4.78
C VAL A 117 0.85 9.07 5.43
N ILE A 118 1.00 10.13 4.64
CA ILE A 118 0.80 11.50 5.10
C ILE A 118 -0.70 11.76 5.17
N PRO A 119 -1.26 12.17 6.33
CA PRO A 119 -2.68 12.47 6.46
C PRO A 119 -3.10 13.59 5.50
N PHE A 120 -4.15 13.33 4.72
CA PHE A 120 -4.72 14.32 3.81
C PHE A 120 -5.69 15.26 4.55
N GLN A 121 -5.59 16.58 4.30
CA GLN A 121 -6.41 17.62 4.93
C GLN A 121 -7.50 18.13 3.98
N PHE A 122 -8.75 18.27 4.43
CA PHE A 122 -9.88 18.81 3.66
C PHE A 122 -10.22 20.24 4.04
#